data_AF-A0A7D5HXD7-F1
#
_entry.id   AF-A0A7D5HXD7-F1
#
_cell.length_a   1.000
_cell.length_b   1.000
_cell.length_c   1.000
_cell.angle_alpha   90.00
_cell.angle_beta   90.00
_cell.angle_gamma   90.00
#
_symmetry.space_group_name_H-M   'P 1'
#
loop_
_entity.id
_entity.type
_entity.pdbx_description
1 polymer ?
#
loop_
_entity_poly.entity_id
_entity_poly.type
_entity_poly.pdbx_seq_one_letter_code
_entity_poly.pdbx_strand_id
1 'polypeptide(L)'
;MIYQCNGCNRTTFETACPWCNNSQISPPAEVRVQHLTPLDPSYYPDFQYQSKGLIKDFLGKKKEQAQLTDLLNSVLRKYSQLRQPYFTNFIHTTRETASGASDIGVPGPRLDGAYTERELFREVLIRKGFDELEGLPSLLDKLLLTTAFNSSYLGFSRELSRHIRPDLTQTLRSWIDEAGTTFRSDLALFYYYLWENDISYPSVQFNPQANANAGTPLMLLPAFRSGLSLCESIYFDILVERLGSQLEHFNPNRFITMYLVDAMDGFQFEAFLVEIFQTIGFDVKETKKTADQGADLFVSRFGKNMVIQAKNYTGAVGNAAVQQAISAKAFYGCDEAMVVTNSYYTKSAKELATTAGVRLIDREGLQSYLDDYNQKLIEVFQAEAEEEHAV
;
A
#
# COMPACT_ATOMS: atom_id res chain seq x y z
N MET A 1 13.67 -11.08 -12.33
CA MET A 1 13.03 -11.53 -11.09
C MET A 1 12.76 -10.38 -10.15
N ILE A 2 11.57 -10.32 -9.53
CA ILE A 2 11.29 -9.44 -8.40
C ILE A 2 11.22 -10.26 -7.10
N TYR A 3 11.81 -9.73 -6.05
CA TYR A 3 11.89 -10.33 -4.73
C TYR A 3 11.27 -9.40 -3.69
N GLN A 4 10.78 -9.94 -2.59
CA GLN A 4 10.39 -9.16 -1.41
C GLN A 4 11.28 -9.52 -0.22
N CYS A 5 11.77 -8.51 0.49
CA CYS A 5 12.53 -8.69 1.72
C CYS A 5 11.58 -8.97 2.89
N ASN A 6 11.78 -10.09 3.59
CA ASN A 6 10.96 -10.45 4.75
C ASN A 6 11.18 -9.53 5.97
N GLY A 7 12.26 -8.72 5.98
CA GLY A 7 12.57 -7.81 7.08
C GLY A 7 11.95 -6.42 6.94
N CYS A 8 12.06 -5.80 5.75
CA CYS A 8 11.55 -4.45 5.50
C CYS A 8 10.35 -4.40 4.55
N ASN A 9 9.86 -5.55 4.08
CA ASN A 9 8.75 -5.71 3.12
C ASN A 9 8.92 -5.00 1.76
N ARG A 10 10.09 -4.42 1.49
CA ARG A 10 10.40 -3.75 0.22
C ARG A 10 10.69 -4.76 -0.88
N THR A 11 10.35 -4.39 -2.11
CA THR A 11 10.65 -5.16 -3.31
C THR A 11 11.96 -4.74 -3.94
N THR A 12 12.69 -5.70 -4.54
CA THR A 12 13.97 -5.46 -5.20
C THR A 12 14.23 -6.49 -6.29
N PHE A 13 15.20 -6.22 -7.16
CA PHE A 13 15.74 -7.19 -8.11
C PHE A 13 16.99 -7.90 -7.59
N GLU A 14 17.55 -7.45 -6.48
CA GLU A 14 18.74 -8.02 -5.85
C GLU A 14 18.39 -9.24 -4.99
N THR A 15 19.31 -10.22 -4.95
CA THR A 15 19.20 -11.41 -4.09
C THR A 15 19.63 -11.15 -2.64
N ALA A 16 20.20 -9.97 -2.38
CA ALA A 16 20.51 -9.46 -1.04
C ALA A 16 19.81 -8.11 -0.82
N CYS A 17 19.31 -7.87 0.39
CA CYS A 17 18.47 -6.69 0.65
C CYS A 17 19.36 -5.45 0.73
N PRO A 18 19.22 -4.47 -0.20
CA PRO A 18 20.08 -3.30 -0.19
C PRO A 18 19.79 -2.34 0.97
N TRP A 19 18.67 -2.49 1.68
CA TRP A 19 18.25 -1.60 2.76
C TRP A 19 18.53 -2.16 4.17
N CYS A 20 18.55 -3.47 4.35
CA CYS A 20 18.68 -4.09 5.67
C CYS A 20 20.14 -4.31 6.10
N ASN A 21 21.09 -4.37 5.17
CA ASN A 21 22.49 -4.71 5.47
C ASN A 21 23.34 -3.58 6.09
N ASN A 22 22.78 -2.38 6.27
CA ASN A 22 23.52 -1.20 6.77
C ASN A 22 23.42 -0.99 8.29
N SER A 23 22.80 -1.91 9.04
CA SER A 23 22.81 -1.86 10.50
C SER A 23 24.18 -2.33 11.02
N GLN A 24 24.99 -1.43 11.56
CA GLN A 24 26.29 -1.69 12.22
C GLN A 24 26.15 -2.48 13.54
N ILE A 25 25.43 -3.58 13.52
CA ILE A 25 25.39 -4.53 14.64
C ILE A 25 25.59 -5.90 13.99
N SER A 26 26.84 -6.38 14.01
CA SER A 26 27.14 -7.78 13.71
C SER A 26 26.26 -8.64 14.60
N PRO A 27 25.30 -9.38 14.03
CA PRO A 27 24.41 -10.14 14.86
C PRO A 27 25.15 -11.47 15.17
N PRO A 28 24.90 -12.10 16.34
CA PRO A 28 25.63 -13.30 16.77
C PRO A 28 25.53 -14.42 15.72
N ALA A 29 26.49 -15.36 15.72
CA ALA A 29 26.72 -16.38 14.68
C ALA A 29 25.56 -17.37 14.38
N GLU A 30 24.33 -17.09 14.84
CA GLU A 30 23.09 -17.80 14.53
C GLU A 30 22.01 -16.88 13.92
N VAL A 31 22.39 -15.73 13.37
CA VAL A 31 21.41 -14.80 12.81
C VAL A 31 21.02 -15.22 11.42
N ARG A 32 19.82 -15.82 11.38
CA ARG A 32 19.02 -16.15 10.20
C ARG A 32 19.35 -15.19 9.07
N VAL A 33 19.87 -15.74 7.99
CA VAL A 33 19.95 -15.07 6.68
C VAL A 33 18.56 -14.46 6.44
N GLN A 34 18.47 -13.13 6.43
CA GLN A 34 17.21 -12.45 6.15
C GLN A 34 16.86 -12.72 4.68
N HIS A 35 16.01 -13.72 4.48
CA HIS A 35 15.74 -14.25 3.15
C HIS A 35 14.87 -13.28 2.35
N LEU A 36 15.33 -12.95 1.15
CA LEU A 36 14.47 -12.43 0.11
C LEU A 36 13.69 -13.58 -0.51
N THR A 37 12.39 -13.38 -0.64
CA THR A 37 11.50 -14.36 -1.25
C THR A 37 11.23 -13.94 -2.70
N PRO A 38 11.58 -14.77 -3.71
CA PRO A 38 11.15 -14.52 -5.09
C PRO A 38 9.62 -14.44 -5.11
N LEU A 39 9.06 -13.51 -5.88
CA LEU A 39 7.60 -13.36 -5.95
C LEU A 39 6.96 -14.21 -7.06
N ASP A 40 7.78 -14.83 -7.91
CA ASP A 40 7.37 -15.88 -8.84
C ASP A 40 7.72 -17.27 -8.28
N PRO A 41 6.74 -18.18 -8.08
CA PRO A 41 6.96 -19.53 -7.57
C PRO A 41 7.93 -20.38 -8.38
N SER A 42 8.10 -20.09 -9.67
CA SER A 42 9.02 -20.79 -10.57
C SER A 42 10.49 -20.67 -10.14
N TYR A 43 10.78 -19.71 -9.28
CA TYR A 43 12.14 -19.37 -8.85
C TYR A 43 12.35 -19.56 -7.35
N TYR A 44 11.42 -20.22 -6.66
CA TYR A 44 11.63 -20.61 -5.26
C TYR A 44 12.85 -21.51 -5.13
N PRO A 45 13.75 -21.25 -4.15
CA PRO A 45 14.96 -22.05 -3.95
C PRO A 45 14.71 -23.56 -3.77
N ASP A 46 13.51 -23.92 -3.27
CA ASP A 46 13.06 -25.30 -3.02
C ASP A 46 13.01 -26.14 -4.31
N PHE A 47 12.87 -25.48 -5.47
CA PHE A 47 12.76 -26.12 -6.78
C PHE A 47 14.04 -25.99 -7.62
N GLN A 48 15.09 -25.36 -7.07
CA GLN A 48 16.33 -25.08 -7.79
C GLN A 48 17.43 -26.05 -7.38
N TYR A 49 18.16 -26.57 -8.37
CA TYR A 49 19.28 -27.46 -8.09
C TYR A 49 20.43 -26.71 -7.43
N GLN A 50 20.86 -27.19 -6.26
CA GLN A 50 22.07 -26.71 -5.57
C GLN A 50 23.21 -27.71 -5.76
N SER A 51 24.35 -27.23 -6.27
CA SER A 51 25.55 -28.07 -6.48
C SER A 51 26.02 -28.66 -5.15
N LYS A 52 26.32 -29.96 -5.14
CA LYS A 52 26.79 -30.71 -3.96
C LYS A 52 28.26 -31.14 -4.11
N GLY A 53 28.98 -30.53 -5.06
CA GLY A 53 30.38 -30.80 -5.37
C GLY A 53 30.57 -31.73 -6.58
N LEU A 54 31.72 -31.58 -7.25
CA LEU A 54 32.02 -32.15 -8.57
C LEU A 54 31.65 -33.65 -8.74
N ILE A 55 31.98 -34.50 -7.76
CA ILE A 55 31.78 -35.96 -7.85
C ILE A 55 30.31 -36.34 -7.71
N LYS A 56 29.55 -35.68 -6.83
CA LYS A 56 28.12 -35.94 -6.62
C LYS A 56 27.28 -35.39 -7.78
N ASP A 57 27.69 -34.24 -8.31
CA ASP A 57 27.05 -33.62 -9.46
C ASP A 57 27.21 -34.47 -10.72
N PHE A 58 28.35 -35.18 -10.88
CA PHE A 58 28.60 -36.05 -12.03
C PHE A 58 27.69 -37.29 -12.08
N LEU A 59 27.33 -37.86 -10.93
CA LEU A 59 26.60 -39.14 -10.85
C LEU A 59 25.08 -39.03 -10.69
N GLY A 60 24.54 -37.85 -10.35
CA GLY A 60 23.13 -37.72 -9.98
C GLY A 60 22.40 -36.46 -10.42
N LYS A 61 23.12 -35.43 -10.92
CA LYS A 61 22.54 -34.10 -11.19
C LYS A 61 21.33 -34.14 -12.12
N LYS A 62 21.42 -34.86 -13.24
CA LYS A 62 20.31 -34.93 -14.22
C LYS A 62 19.03 -35.52 -13.62
N LYS A 63 19.17 -36.56 -12.80
CA LYS A 63 18.02 -37.22 -12.15
C LYS A 63 17.39 -36.31 -11.09
N GLU A 64 18.21 -35.67 -10.26
CA GLU A 64 17.75 -34.72 -9.24
C GLU A 64 17.08 -33.49 -9.89
N GLN A 65 17.66 -32.94 -10.96
CA GLN A 65 17.05 -31.86 -11.72
C GLN A 65 15.70 -32.24 -12.31
N ALA A 66 15.55 -33.46 -12.86
CA ALA A 66 14.27 -33.94 -13.36
C ALA A 66 13.23 -34.03 -12.24
N GLN A 67 13.59 -34.57 -11.07
CA GLN A 67 12.70 -34.65 -9.91
C GLN A 67 12.26 -33.27 -9.41
N LEU A 68 13.18 -32.30 -9.33
CA LEU A 68 12.87 -30.92 -8.95
C LEU A 68 11.95 -30.25 -9.98
N THR A 69 12.15 -30.53 -11.28
CA THR A 69 11.30 -30.01 -12.35
C THR A 69 9.88 -30.58 -12.27
N ASP A 70 9.75 -31.88 -12.01
CA ASP A 70 8.44 -32.53 -11.83
C ASP A 70 7.71 -31.98 -10.60
N LEU A 71 8.43 -31.79 -9.49
CA LEU A 71 7.92 -31.17 -8.27
C LEU A 71 7.44 -29.74 -8.54
N LEU A 72 8.25 -28.92 -9.22
CA LEU A 72 7.90 -27.56 -9.60
C LEU A 72 6.62 -27.54 -10.44
N ASN A 73 6.55 -28.35 -11.49
CA ASN A 73 5.38 -28.43 -12.37
C ASN A 73 4.11 -28.87 -11.62
N SER A 74 4.24 -29.81 -10.68
CA SER A 74 3.16 -30.22 -9.78
C SER A 74 2.65 -29.05 -8.94
N VAL A 75 3.57 -28.34 -8.26
CA VAL A 75 3.26 -27.20 -7.40
C VAL A 75 2.61 -26.07 -8.19
N LEU A 76 3.19 -25.67 -9.32
CA LEU A 76 2.66 -24.60 -10.17
C LEU A 76 1.24 -24.92 -10.67
N ARG A 77 1.00 -26.17 -11.10
CA ARG A 77 -0.32 -26.61 -11.53
C ARG A 77 -1.34 -26.51 -10.39
N LYS A 78 -1.03 -27.08 -9.22
CA LYS A 78 -1.92 -27.06 -8.04
C LYS A 78 -2.18 -25.64 -7.56
N TYR A 79 -1.13 -24.82 -7.48
CA TYR A 79 -1.24 -23.43 -7.11
C TYR A 79 -2.12 -22.66 -8.10
N SER A 80 -1.95 -22.84 -9.42
CA SER A 80 -2.80 -22.17 -10.42
C SER A 80 -4.29 -22.48 -10.24
N GLN A 81 -4.63 -23.70 -9.85
CA GLN A 81 -6.01 -24.16 -9.62
C GLN A 81 -6.60 -23.65 -8.30
N LEU A 82 -5.78 -23.51 -7.26
CA LEU A 82 -6.23 -23.15 -5.91
C LEU A 82 -6.02 -21.68 -5.57
N ARG A 83 -5.16 -20.95 -6.31
CA ARG A 83 -4.87 -19.51 -6.07
C ARG A 83 -6.14 -18.68 -5.94
N GLN A 84 -7.13 -19.01 -6.78
CA GLN A 84 -8.51 -18.52 -6.69
C GLN A 84 -9.45 -19.73 -6.64
N PRO A 85 -10.33 -19.87 -5.64
CA PRO A 85 -10.62 -18.90 -4.59
C PRO A 85 -9.81 -19.12 -3.29
N TYR A 86 -9.09 -20.23 -3.12
CA TYR A 86 -8.60 -20.65 -1.79
C TYR A 86 -7.59 -19.69 -1.17
N PHE A 87 -6.46 -19.43 -1.84
CA PHE A 87 -5.42 -18.54 -1.29
C PHE A 87 -5.93 -17.11 -1.13
N THR A 88 -6.67 -16.63 -2.13
CA THR A 88 -7.23 -15.27 -2.13
C THR A 88 -8.24 -15.09 -1.00
N ASN A 89 -9.18 -16.01 -0.84
CA ASN A 89 -10.18 -15.93 0.22
C ASN A 89 -9.54 -16.03 1.59
N PHE A 90 -8.55 -16.92 1.78
CA PHE A 90 -7.84 -17.04 3.05
C PHE A 90 -7.24 -15.69 3.49
N ILE A 91 -6.48 -15.03 2.60
CA ILE A 91 -5.89 -13.71 2.87
C ILE A 91 -6.97 -12.68 3.25
N HIS A 92 -8.11 -12.67 2.54
CA HIS A 92 -9.18 -11.72 2.83
C HIS A 92 -9.93 -12.00 4.14
N THR A 93 -10.13 -13.26 4.51
CA THR A 93 -10.93 -13.63 5.69
C THR A 93 -10.14 -13.53 6.99
N THR A 94 -8.85 -13.86 6.98
CA THR A 94 -8.03 -13.93 8.19
C THR A 94 -7.24 -12.65 8.46
N ARG A 95 -7.09 -11.78 7.45
CA ARG A 95 -6.17 -10.63 7.44
C ARG A 95 -4.71 -11.04 7.71
N GLU A 96 -4.38 -12.32 7.61
CA GLU A 96 -3.01 -12.80 7.71
C GLU A 96 -2.28 -12.56 6.39
N THR A 97 -1.24 -11.73 6.44
CA THR A 97 -0.18 -11.68 5.42
C THR A 97 1.01 -12.51 5.91
N ALA A 98 1.91 -12.91 5.01
CA ALA A 98 2.96 -13.91 5.23
C ALA A 98 3.92 -13.66 6.43
N SER A 99 3.80 -12.53 7.13
CA SER A 99 4.60 -12.13 8.30
C SER A 99 4.14 -12.73 9.65
N GLY A 100 3.12 -13.58 9.69
CA GLY A 100 2.74 -14.36 10.88
C GLY A 100 3.77 -15.46 11.20
N ALA A 101 3.94 -15.79 12.48
CA ALA A 101 4.91 -16.76 13.00
C ALA A 101 5.00 -18.05 12.14
N SER A 102 6.24 -18.55 11.95
CA SER A 102 6.52 -19.76 11.20
C SER A 102 5.68 -20.93 11.69
N ASP A 103 5.14 -21.68 10.74
CA ASP A 103 4.30 -22.86 10.94
C ASP A 103 5.16 -24.03 11.48
N ILE A 104 5.52 -23.98 12.77
CA ILE A 104 6.40 -24.99 13.43
C ILE A 104 5.60 -26.28 13.76
N GLY A 105 4.27 -26.26 13.65
CA GLY A 105 3.43 -27.42 13.94
C GLY A 105 3.57 -28.53 12.89
N VAL A 106 3.67 -29.78 13.35
CA VAL A 106 3.54 -30.97 12.48
C VAL A 106 2.10 -31.04 11.95
N PRO A 107 1.86 -31.26 10.64
CA PRO A 107 0.51 -31.46 10.10
C PRO A 107 -0.24 -32.60 10.79
N GLY A 108 -1.57 -32.49 10.88
CA GLY A 108 -2.44 -33.51 11.45
C GLY A 108 -2.96 -33.22 12.88
N PRO A 109 -3.70 -34.17 13.46
CA PRO A 109 -4.42 -33.95 14.71
C PRO A 109 -3.50 -33.89 15.94
N ARG A 110 -3.78 -32.95 16.84
CA ARG A 110 -3.15 -32.78 18.16
C ARG A 110 -4.11 -33.10 19.31
N LEU A 111 -3.55 -33.54 20.43
CA LEU A 111 -4.31 -33.90 21.64
C LEU A 111 -5.00 -32.70 22.31
N ASP A 112 -4.45 -31.49 22.16
CA ASP A 112 -5.02 -30.26 22.71
C ASP A 112 -6.15 -29.67 21.86
N GLY A 113 -6.29 -30.13 20.60
CA GLY A 113 -7.32 -29.68 19.66
C GLY A 113 -7.21 -28.20 19.26
N ALA A 114 -6.13 -27.51 19.62
CA ALA A 114 -5.91 -26.11 19.28
C ALA A 114 -5.23 -26.04 17.91
N TYR A 115 -5.72 -25.20 17.00
CA TYR A 115 -5.11 -24.95 15.69
C TYR A 115 -5.25 -23.49 15.31
N THR A 116 -4.23 -22.95 14.66
CA THR A 116 -4.31 -21.66 13.99
C THR A 116 -5.09 -21.79 12.67
N GLU A 117 -5.66 -20.69 12.18
CA GLU A 117 -6.32 -20.67 10.87
C GLU A 117 -5.35 -21.09 9.75
N ARG A 118 -4.07 -20.72 9.88
CA ARG A 118 -2.99 -21.11 8.97
C ARG A 118 -2.73 -22.61 8.95
N GLU A 119 -2.65 -23.25 10.11
CA GLU A 119 -2.48 -24.71 10.21
C GLU A 119 -3.67 -25.46 9.58
N LEU A 120 -4.89 -24.98 9.82
CA LEU A 120 -6.10 -25.53 9.20
C LEU A 120 -6.13 -25.30 7.69
N PHE A 121 -5.67 -24.14 7.22
CA PHE A 121 -5.58 -23.85 5.79
C PHE A 121 -4.57 -24.76 5.09
N ARG A 122 -3.40 -24.98 5.70
CA ARG A 122 -2.42 -25.96 5.22
C ARG A 122 -3.03 -27.35 5.07
N GLU A 123 -3.77 -27.81 6.08
CA GLU A 123 -4.47 -29.10 6.06
C GLU A 123 -5.54 -29.17 4.96
N VAL A 124 -6.30 -28.09 4.72
CA VAL A 124 -7.25 -28.00 3.61
C VAL A 124 -6.53 -28.18 2.27
N LEU A 125 -5.38 -27.53 2.08
CA LEU A 125 -4.60 -27.65 0.85
C LEU A 125 -4.03 -29.06 0.66
N ILE A 126 -3.48 -29.68 1.70
CA ILE A 126 -2.99 -31.07 1.66
C ILE A 126 -4.13 -32.01 1.22
N ARG A 127 -5.33 -31.90 1.81
CA ARG A 127 -6.50 -32.71 1.41
C ARG A 127 -7.01 -32.43 0.00
N LYS A 128 -6.63 -31.30 -0.59
CA LYS A 128 -6.87 -30.97 -2.02
C LYS A 128 -5.77 -31.51 -2.93
N GLY A 129 -4.86 -32.31 -2.40
CA GLY A 129 -3.76 -32.96 -3.11
C GLY A 129 -2.48 -32.14 -3.11
N PHE A 130 -2.30 -31.17 -2.21
CA PHE A 130 -1.07 -30.38 -2.08
C PHE A 130 -0.08 -31.00 -1.08
N ASP A 131 0.17 -32.29 -1.24
CA ASP A 131 0.94 -33.15 -0.33
C ASP A 131 2.39 -32.66 -0.09
N GLU A 132 2.95 -31.90 -1.05
CA GLU A 132 4.27 -31.29 -0.93
C GLU A 132 4.40 -30.38 0.31
N LEU A 133 3.29 -29.82 0.80
CA LEU A 133 3.26 -28.99 2.00
C LEU A 133 3.60 -29.76 3.29
N GLU A 134 3.50 -31.09 3.29
CA GLU A 134 3.97 -31.92 4.41
C GLU A 134 5.50 -31.93 4.51
N GLY A 135 6.19 -31.90 3.36
CA GLY A 135 7.65 -31.96 3.27
C GLY A 135 8.34 -30.61 3.11
N LEU A 136 7.60 -29.55 2.79
CA LEU A 136 8.12 -28.20 2.53
C LEU A 136 7.39 -27.14 3.37
N PRO A 137 7.72 -27.01 4.67
CA PRO A 137 6.96 -26.17 5.60
C PRO A 137 6.96 -24.68 5.21
N SER A 138 7.99 -24.19 4.52
CA SER A 138 8.07 -22.79 4.07
C SER A 138 7.32 -22.50 2.75
N LEU A 139 6.81 -23.52 2.06
CA LEU A 139 6.19 -23.36 0.75
C LEU A 139 4.87 -22.59 0.85
N LEU A 140 4.06 -22.88 1.88
CA LEU A 140 2.80 -22.18 2.10
C LEU A 140 3.04 -20.67 2.26
N ASP A 141 4.04 -20.30 3.04
CA ASP A 141 4.41 -18.91 3.34
C ASP A 141 4.76 -18.14 2.06
N LYS A 142 5.57 -18.76 1.19
CA LYS A 142 5.98 -18.18 -0.09
C LYS A 142 4.79 -18.03 -1.03
N LEU A 143 3.90 -19.04 -1.12
CA LEU A 143 2.73 -18.99 -1.99
C LEU A 143 1.69 -17.96 -1.52
N LEU A 144 1.49 -17.81 -0.21
CA LEU A 144 0.68 -16.74 0.36
C LEU A 144 1.28 -15.37 0.05
N LEU A 145 2.60 -15.22 0.18
CA LEU A 145 3.32 -14.00 -0.16
C LEU A 145 3.15 -13.64 -1.64
N THR A 146 3.37 -14.60 -2.55
CA THR A 146 3.13 -14.41 -3.99
C THR A 146 1.67 -14.05 -4.28
N THR A 147 0.70 -14.68 -3.62
CA THR A 147 -0.72 -14.35 -3.82
C THR A 147 -1.02 -12.92 -3.40
N ALA A 148 -0.56 -12.52 -2.21
CA ALA A 148 -0.73 -11.17 -1.69
C ALA A 148 -0.06 -10.13 -2.60
N PHE A 149 1.18 -10.39 -3.03
CA PHE A 149 1.90 -9.55 -3.96
C PHE A 149 1.14 -9.35 -5.28
N ASN A 150 0.65 -10.44 -5.90
CA ASN A 150 -0.07 -10.35 -7.17
C ASN A 150 -1.33 -9.47 -7.05
N SER A 151 -2.03 -9.52 -5.91
CA SER A 151 -3.18 -8.66 -5.67
C SER A 151 -2.77 -7.19 -5.55
N SER A 152 -1.76 -6.87 -4.76
CA SER A 152 -1.25 -5.50 -4.60
C SER A 152 -0.70 -4.95 -5.91
N TYR A 153 0.06 -5.76 -6.63
CA TYR A 153 0.68 -5.39 -7.90
C TYR A 153 -0.36 -5.18 -9.01
N LEU A 154 -1.48 -5.91 -9.01
CA LEU A 154 -2.59 -5.65 -9.93
C LEU A 154 -3.19 -4.25 -9.74
N GLY A 155 -3.34 -3.81 -8.49
CA GLY A 155 -3.78 -2.45 -8.16
C GLY A 155 -2.79 -1.41 -8.68
N PHE A 156 -1.51 -1.57 -8.30
CA PHE A 156 -0.41 -0.71 -8.75
C PHE A 156 -0.34 -0.61 -10.27
N SER A 157 -0.46 -1.73 -10.99
CA SER A 157 -0.36 -1.78 -12.46
C SER A 157 -1.49 -0.99 -13.13
N ARG A 158 -2.72 -1.07 -12.59
CA ARG A 158 -3.85 -0.28 -13.10
C ARG A 158 -3.63 1.21 -12.91
N GLU A 159 -3.12 1.61 -11.76
CA GLU A 159 -2.79 3.01 -11.47
C GLU A 159 -1.66 3.50 -12.38
N LEU A 160 -0.54 2.78 -12.41
CA LEU A 160 0.63 3.13 -13.21
C LEU A 160 0.33 3.23 -14.71
N SER A 161 -0.58 2.38 -15.23
CA SER A 161 -0.95 2.39 -16.65
C SER A 161 -1.43 3.76 -17.15
N ARG A 162 -2.07 4.56 -16.28
CA ARG A 162 -2.57 5.91 -16.60
C ARG A 162 -1.44 6.93 -16.81
N HIS A 163 -0.23 6.63 -16.32
CA HIS A 163 0.92 7.52 -16.36
C HIS A 163 1.89 7.23 -17.51
N ILE A 164 1.72 6.13 -18.25
CA ILE A 164 2.62 5.78 -19.35
C ILE A 164 2.55 6.83 -20.47
N ARG A 165 3.71 7.32 -20.89
CA ARG A 165 3.91 8.32 -21.97
C ARG A 165 4.98 7.82 -22.94
N PRO A 166 5.16 8.44 -24.12
CA PRO A 166 6.22 8.07 -25.07
C PRO A 166 7.64 8.25 -24.51
N ASP A 167 7.81 9.13 -23.53
CA ASP A 167 9.09 9.45 -22.90
C ASP A 167 9.15 8.98 -21.43
N LEU A 168 10.32 8.53 -21.00
CA LEU A 168 10.54 8.03 -19.64
C LEU A 168 10.39 9.15 -18.61
N THR A 169 10.96 10.33 -18.87
CA THR A 169 10.92 11.46 -17.94
C THR A 169 9.50 11.95 -17.77
N GLN A 170 8.71 12.05 -18.85
CA GLN A 170 7.29 12.39 -18.78
C GLN A 170 6.47 11.34 -18.01
N THR A 171 6.76 10.05 -18.23
CA THR A 171 6.11 8.95 -17.50
C THR A 171 6.41 9.04 -16.00
N LEU A 172 7.69 9.17 -15.64
CA LEU A 172 8.13 9.29 -14.25
C LEU A 172 7.56 10.55 -13.60
N ARG A 173 7.58 11.70 -14.28
CA ARG A 173 7.00 12.95 -13.75
C ARG A 173 5.51 12.81 -13.47
N SER A 174 4.74 12.27 -14.41
CA SER A 174 3.31 12.05 -14.21
C SER A 174 3.01 11.10 -13.05
N TRP A 175 3.78 10.02 -12.93
CA TRP A 175 3.61 9.04 -11.85
C TRP A 175 4.05 9.59 -10.49
N ILE A 176 5.22 10.24 -10.41
CA ILE A 176 5.78 10.80 -9.17
C ILE A 176 4.90 11.92 -8.61
N ASP A 177 4.29 12.72 -9.49
CA ASP A 177 3.38 13.79 -9.09
C ASP A 177 2.15 13.27 -8.32
N GLU A 178 1.57 12.13 -8.77
CA GLU A 178 0.46 11.43 -8.09
C GLU A 178 0.96 10.59 -6.90
N ALA A 179 2.07 9.85 -7.05
CA ALA A 179 2.58 8.93 -6.04
C ALA A 179 3.22 9.64 -4.83
N GLY A 180 3.69 10.88 -5.00
CA GLY A 180 4.43 11.59 -3.97
C GLY A 180 5.66 10.79 -3.53
N THR A 181 5.99 10.77 -2.24
CA THR A 181 7.24 10.15 -1.76
C THR A 181 7.29 8.62 -1.86
N THR A 182 6.15 7.96 -2.13
CA THR A 182 6.02 6.50 -2.23
C THR A 182 6.76 5.91 -3.43
N PHE A 183 7.06 6.71 -4.47
CA PHE A 183 7.83 6.25 -5.64
C PHE A 183 9.13 5.53 -5.24
N ARG A 184 9.74 5.90 -4.10
CA ARG A 184 11.00 5.33 -3.60
C ARG A 184 10.88 3.85 -3.25
N SER A 185 9.77 3.44 -2.64
CA SER A 185 9.50 2.03 -2.36
C SER A 185 9.02 1.28 -3.59
N ASP A 186 8.36 2.00 -4.51
CA ASP A 186 7.60 1.39 -5.59
C ASP A 186 8.37 1.35 -6.92
N LEU A 187 9.57 1.94 -6.97
CA LEU A 187 10.40 1.99 -8.18
C LEU A 187 10.73 0.59 -8.74
N ALA A 188 10.89 -0.42 -7.88
CA ALA A 188 11.07 -1.79 -8.34
C ALA A 188 9.80 -2.35 -9.02
N LEU A 189 8.61 -1.98 -8.53
CA LEU A 189 7.33 -2.31 -9.16
C LEU A 189 7.17 -1.59 -10.50
N PHE A 190 7.57 -0.32 -10.57
CA PHE A 190 7.56 0.47 -11.80
C PHE A 190 8.37 -0.23 -12.91
N TYR A 191 9.62 -0.60 -12.61
CA TYR A 191 10.46 -1.29 -13.60
C TYR A 191 9.97 -2.70 -13.93
N TYR A 192 9.39 -3.40 -12.95
CA TYR A 192 8.78 -4.70 -13.19
C TYR A 192 7.58 -4.59 -14.13
N TYR A 193 6.75 -3.56 -13.97
CA TYR A 193 5.62 -3.26 -14.85
C TYR A 193 6.06 -2.98 -16.28
N LEU A 194 7.09 -2.15 -16.47
CA LEU A 194 7.63 -1.89 -17.81
C LEU A 194 8.10 -3.19 -18.49
N TRP A 195 8.83 -4.03 -17.75
CA TRP A 195 9.32 -5.30 -18.27
C TRP A 195 8.20 -6.30 -18.58
N GLU A 196 7.22 -6.46 -17.70
CA GLU A 196 6.11 -7.41 -17.86
C GLU A 196 5.20 -7.03 -19.03
N ASN A 197 5.05 -5.73 -19.32
CA ASN A 197 4.16 -5.21 -20.36
C ASN A 197 4.92 -4.87 -21.66
N ASP A 198 6.17 -5.32 -21.82
CA ASP A 198 7.02 -5.06 -22.99
C ASP A 198 7.14 -3.56 -23.34
N ILE A 199 7.11 -2.68 -22.32
CA ILE A 199 7.29 -1.24 -22.48
C ILE A 199 8.78 -0.91 -22.43
N SER A 200 9.29 -0.33 -23.51
CA SER A 200 10.70 -0.02 -23.65
C SER A 200 10.96 1.48 -23.70
N TYR A 201 11.95 1.93 -22.91
CA TYR A 201 12.55 3.25 -23.03
C TYR A 201 14.05 3.10 -23.33
N PRO A 202 14.65 3.95 -24.20
CA PRO A 202 16.05 3.80 -24.60
C PRO A 202 17.07 3.77 -23.45
N SER A 203 16.78 4.48 -22.35
CA SER A 203 17.63 4.57 -21.16
C SER A 203 17.43 3.41 -20.16
N VAL A 204 16.45 2.54 -20.39
CA VAL A 204 16.13 1.41 -19.51
C VAL A 204 16.57 0.11 -20.16
N GLN A 205 17.47 -0.62 -19.49
CA GLN A 205 17.96 -1.90 -19.95
C GLN A 205 17.64 -3.00 -18.95
N PHE A 206 16.87 -3.99 -19.39
CA PHE A 206 16.58 -5.20 -18.63
C PHE A 206 17.54 -6.32 -18.99
N ASN A 207 17.82 -7.18 -18.02
CA ASN A 207 18.63 -8.37 -18.23
C ASN A 207 17.82 -9.45 -18.94
N PRO A 208 18.15 -9.84 -20.18
CA PRO A 208 17.39 -10.84 -20.93
C PRO A 208 17.49 -12.25 -20.34
N GLN A 209 18.45 -12.50 -19.44
CA GLN A 209 18.62 -13.79 -18.77
C GLN A 209 17.87 -13.89 -17.44
N ALA A 210 17.23 -12.81 -16.99
CA ALA A 210 16.52 -12.79 -15.70
C ALA A 210 15.26 -13.67 -15.66
N ASN A 211 14.74 -14.09 -16.82
CA ASN A 211 13.67 -15.08 -16.92
C ASN A 211 14.21 -16.53 -17.05
N ALA A 212 15.45 -16.72 -17.47
CA ALA A 212 16.03 -18.04 -17.69
C ALA A 212 16.78 -18.56 -16.46
N ASN A 213 17.37 -17.66 -15.66
CA ASN A 213 18.31 -18.01 -14.60
C ASN A 213 17.89 -17.43 -13.25
N ALA A 214 17.52 -18.29 -12.30
CA ALA A 214 17.24 -17.90 -10.93
C ALA A 214 18.43 -17.14 -10.30
N GLY A 215 18.13 -16.07 -9.56
CA GLY A 215 19.14 -15.22 -8.93
C GLY A 215 19.77 -14.18 -9.85
N THR A 216 19.39 -14.15 -11.13
CA THR A 216 19.82 -13.09 -12.05
C THR A 216 18.90 -11.87 -11.88
N PRO A 217 19.44 -10.69 -11.52
CA PRO A 217 18.63 -9.49 -11.30
C PRO A 217 18.01 -9.02 -12.61
N LEU A 218 16.75 -8.56 -12.56
CA LEU A 218 16.06 -8.02 -13.72
C LEU A 218 16.74 -6.77 -14.28
N MET A 219 17.29 -5.97 -13.38
CA MET A 219 18.05 -4.76 -13.67
C MET A 219 19.22 -4.70 -12.71
N LEU A 220 20.39 -4.28 -13.19
CA LEU A 220 21.58 -4.16 -12.35
C LEU A 220 21.41 -3.04 -11.32
N LEU A 221 21.91 -3.25 -10.10
CA LEU A 221 21.84 -2.24 -9.03
C LEU A 221 22.32 -0.83 -9.43
N PRO A 222 23.42 -0.64 -10.20
CA PRO A 222 23.82 0.69 -10.65
C PRO A 222 22.78 1.36 -11.55
N ALA A 223 22.17 0.62 -12.48
CA ALA A 223 21.12 1.15 -13.35
C ALA A 223 19.86 1.50 -12.54
N PHE A 224 19.48 0.66 -11.58
CA PHE A 224 18.39 0.96 -10.65
C PHE A 224 18.65 2.23 -9.84
N ARG A 225 19.87 2.42 -9.33
CA ARG A 225 20.28 3.63 -8.58
C ARG A 225 20.29 4.88 -9.46
N SER A 226 20.72 4.77 -10.72
CA SER A 226 20.61 5.87 -11.69
C SER A 226 19.16 6.25 -11.94
N GLY A 227 18.27 5.25 -12.08
CA GLY A 227 16.82 5.45 -12.16
C GLY A 227 16.24 6.15 -10.94
N LEU A 228 16.62 5.74 -9.74
CA LEU A 228 16.22 6.39 -8.50
C LEU A 228 16.71 7.86 -8.46
N SER A 229 17.96 8.11 -8.85
CA SER A 229 18.50 9.48 -8.92
C SER A 229 17.72 10.37 -9.90
N LEU A 230 17.27 9.82 -11.04
CA LEU A 230 16.40 10.54 -11.97
C LEU A 230 15.05 10.87 -11.32
N CYS A 231 14.45 9.91 -10.61
CA CYS A 231 13.19 10.14 -9.89
C CYS A 231 13.33 11.23 -8.82
N GLU A 232 14.43 11.24 -8.07
CA GLU A 232 14.70 12.29 -7.08
C GLU A 232 14.85 13.68 -7.71
N SER A 233 15.51 13.77 -8.88
CA SER A 233 15.59 15.03 -9.63
C SER A 233 14.21 15.52 -10.06
N ILE A 234 13.39 14.63 -10.63
CA ILE A 234 12.02 14.96 -11.06
C ILE A 234 11.16 15.39 -9.87
N TYR A 235 11.27 14.68 -8.74
CA TYR A 235 10.54 15.03 -7.52
C TYR A 235 10.97 16.40 -6.99
N PHE A 236 12.26 16.72 -7.02
CA PHE A 236 12.76 18.04 -6.67
C PHE A 236 12.20 19.13 -7.59
N ASP A 237 12.20 18.89 -8.91
CA ASP A 237 11.64 19.85 -9.88
C ASP A 237 10.15 20.12 -9.61
N ILE A 238 9.37 19.06 -9.34
CA ILE A 238 7.95 19.19 -8.92
C ILE A 238 7.82 20.06 -7.66
N LEU A 239 8.67 19.86 -6.65
CA LEU A 239 8.63 20.67 -5.43
C LEU A 239 9.00 22.13 -5.69
N VAL A 240 9.99 22.39 -6.56
CA VAL A 240 10.39 23.74 -6.94
C VAL A 240 9.26 24.44 -7.70
N GLU A 241 8.62 23.76 -8.65
CA GLU A 241 7.48 24.29 -9.40
C GLU A 241 6.29 24.57 -8.48
N ARG A 242 5.98 23.65 -7.56
CA ARG A 242 4.92 23.86 -6.56
C ARG A 242 5.23 25.06 -5.67
N LEU A 243 6.46 25.18 -5.16
CA LEU A 243 6.86 26.32 -4.34
C LEU A 243 6.85 27.62 -5.15
N GLY A 244 7.33 27.61 -6.40
CA GLY A 244 7.29 28.77 -7.29
C GLY A 244 5.85 29.25 -7.51
N SER A 245 4.95 28.34 -7.86
CA SER A 245 3.52 28.63 -8.02
C SER A 245 2.93 29.17 -6.72
N GLN A 246 3.22 28.56 -5.57
CA GLN A 246 2.82 29.09 -4.27
C GLN A 246 3.31 30.52 -4.08
N LEU A 247 4.60 30.82 -4.29
CA LEU A 247 5.14 32.16 -4.06
C LEU A 247 4.56 33.23 -4.99
N GLU A 248 4.23 32.88 -6.23
CA GLU A 248 3.63 33.80 -7.20
C GLU A 248 2.15 34.09 -6.91
N HIS A 249 1.42 33.06 -6.50
CA HIS A 249 -0.05 33.07 -6.41
C HIS A 249 -0.56 33.12 -4.97
N PHE A 250 0.33 33.09 -3.98
CA PHE A 250 -0.04 33.15 -2.57
C PHE A 250 -0.76 34.46 -2.26
N ASN A 251 -2.04 34.36 -1.95
CA ASN A 251 -2.81 35.46 -1.43
C ASN A 251 -2.93 35.31 0.09
N PRO A 252 -2.21 36.12 0.89
CA PRO A 252 -2.26 36.03 2.35
C PRO A 252 -3.68 36.28 2.92
N ASN A 253 -4.55 36.94 2.16
CA ASN A 253 -5.93 37.21 2.59
C ASN A 253 -6.88 36.01 2.36
N ARG A 254 -6.47 35.02 1.55
CA ARG A 254 -7.24 33.79 1.29
C ARG A 254 -6.63 32.56 1.95
N PHE A 255 -5.42 32.68 2.50
CA PHE A 255 -4.78 31.59 3.23
C PHE A 255 -5.46 31.34 4.57
N ILE A 256 -6.04 30.16 4.75
CA ILE A 256 -6.73 29.81 5.98
C ILE A 256 -5.76 29.13 6.94
N THR A 257 -5.61 29.73 8.13
CA THR A 257 -4.78 29.19 9.21
C THR A 257 -5.66 28.53 10.26
N MET A 258 -5.07 27.62 11.05
CA MET A 258 -5.76 27.06 12.22
C MET A 258 -6.19 28.15 13.22
N TYR A 259 -5.49 29.29 13.28
CA TYR A 259 -5.90 30.43 14.10
C TYR A 259 -7.26 31.02 13.67
N LEU A 260 -7.51 31.11 12.36
CA LEU A 260 -8.82 31.53 11.85
C LEU A 260 -9.90 30.50 12.18
N VAL A 261 -9.58 29.21 12.06
CA VAL A 261 -10.49 28.12 12.44
C VAL A 261 -10.84 28.18 13.93
N ASP A 262 -9.86 28.40 14.80
CA ASP A 262 -10.07 28.52 16.25
C ASP A 262 -10.95 29.73 16.63
N ALA A 263 -11.06 30.73 15.75
CA ALA A 263 -11.90 31.90 15.95
C ALA A 263 -13.35 31.73 15.43
N MET A 264 -13.64 30.66 14.69
CA MET A 264 -14.98 30.37 14.16
C MET A 264 -15.93 29.90 15.27
N ASP A 265 -17.19 30.32 15.20
CA ASP A 265 -18.26 29.64 15.94
C ASP A 265 -18.62 28.29 15.29
N GLY A 266 -19.51 27.53 15.93
CA GLY A 266 -19.91 26.20 15.44
C GLY A 266 -20.53 26.23 14.03
N PHE A 267 -21.36 27.23 13.72
CA PHE A 267 -22.02 27.33 12.42
C PHE A 267 -21.03 27.75 11.33
N GLN A 268 -20.13 28.68 11.65
CA GLN A 268 -19.05 29.08 10.76
C GLN A 268 -18.12 27.90 10.47
N PHE A 269 -17.83 27.08 11.48
CA PHE A 269 -17.01 25.89 11.32
C PHE A 269 -17.67 24.84 10.43
N GLU A 270 -18.97 24.58 10.61
CA GLU A 270 -19.74 23.67 9.75
C GLU A 270 -19.73 24.14 8.29
N ALA A 271 -20.04 25.42 8.04
CA ALA A 271 -20.02 26.00 6.70
C ALA A 271 -18.61 25.93 6.08
N PHE A 272 -17.58 26.19 6.88
CA PHE A 272 -16.20 26.10 6.41
C PHE A 272 -15.76 24.67 6.09
N LEU A 273 -16.22 23.67 6.85
CA LEU A 273 -15.98 22.27 6.50
C LEU A 273 -16.65 21.90 5.16
N VAL A 274 -17.84 22.43 4.85
CA VAL A 274 -18.46 22.24 3.53
C VAL A 274 -17.51 22.72 2.43
N GLU A 275 -16.97 23.93 2.55
CA GLU A 275 -16.03 24.52 1.59
C GLU A 275 -14.76 23.67 1.41
N ILE A 276 -14.15 23.24 2.53
CA ILE A 276 -12.98 22.36 2.50
C ILE A 276 -13.28 21.09 1.72
N PHE A 277 -14.32 20.35 2.14
CA PHE A 277 -14.61 19.04 1.58
C PHE A 277 -14.99 19.14 0.09
N GLN A 278 -15.76 20.17 -0.31
CA GLN A 278 -16.05 20.42 -1.73
C GLN A 278 -14.79 20.68 -2.54
N THR A 279 -13.93 21.57 -2.05
CA THR A 279 -12.72 22.02 -2.76
C THR A 279 -11.71 20.88 -2.94
N ILE A 280 -11.55 20.01 -1.95
CA ILE A 280 -10.67 18.83 -2.05
C ILE A 280 -11.34 17.62 -2.74
N GLY A 281 -12.52 17.82 -3.36
CA GLY A 281 -13.13 16.88 -4.29
C GLY A 281 -14.14 15.89 -3.69
N PHE A 282 -14.84 16.23 -2.61
CA PHE A 282 -16.01 15.50 -2.13
C PHE A 282 -17.31 16.15 -2.63
N ASP A 283 -18.33 15.33 -2.88
CA ASP A 283 -19.69 15.83 -3.08
C ASP A 283 -20.32 16.08 -1.71
N VAL A 284 -20.68 17.33 -1.39
CA VAL A 284 -21.21 17.71 -0.07
C VAL A 284 -22.67 18.15 -0.19
N LYS A 285 -23.53 17.63 0.70
CA LYS A 285 -24.91 18.08 0.90
C LYS A 285 -25.07 18.61 2.32
N GLU A 286 -25.49 19.86 2.45
CA GLU A 286 -25.83 20.46 3.75
C GLU A 286 -27.10 19.82 4.34
N THR A 287 -27.14 19.73 5.67
CA THR A 287 -28.37 19.36 6.39
C THR A 287 -29.32 20.56 6.46
N LYS A 288 -30.62 20.29 6.63
CA LYS A 288 -31.55 21.35 7.03
C LYS A 288 -31.29 21.63 8.51
N LYS A 289 -30.88 22.87 8.82
CA LYS A 289 -30.51 23.45 10.14
C LYS A 289 -31.42 23.17 11.37
N THR A 290 -32.48 22.38 11.26
CA THR A 290 -33.54 22.26 12.28
C THR A 290 -33.95 20.83 12.67
N ALA A 291 -33.22 19.78 12.28
CA ALA A 291 -33.60 18.40 12.68
C ALA A 291 -32.43 17.40 12.80
N ASP A 292 -31.27 17.81 13.29
CA ASP A 292 -30.08 16.95 13.22
C ASP A 292 -29.96 15.98 14.38
N GLN A 293 -30.19 14.70 14.07
CA GLN A 293 -29.86 13.52 14.89
C GLN A 293 -28.33 13.32 15.03
N GLY A 294 -27.55 14.40 15.13
CA GLY A 294 -26.09 14.37 15.26
C GLY A 294 -25.29 14.22 13.95
N ALA A 295 -25.81 14.72 12.83
CA ALA A 295 -25.05 14.90 11.58
C ALA A 295 -25.12 16.36 11.17
N ASP A 296 -23.96 16.98 10.96
CA ASP A 296 -23.87 18.37 10.53
C ASP A 296 -23.56 18.46 9.01
N LEU A 297 -22.92 17.44 8.44
CA LEU A 297 -22.68 17.34 6.99
C LEU A 297 -22.92 15.92 6.47
N PHE A 298 -23.38 15.83 5.21
CA PHE A 298 -23.33 14.61 4.42
C PHE A 298 -22.34 14.78 3.28
N VAL A 299 -21.37 13.87 3.19
CA VAL A 299 -20.40 13.86 2.10
C VAL A 299 -20.42 12.53 1.38
N SER A 300 -20.16 12.54 0.08
CA SER A 300 -19.93 11.34 -0.70
C SER A 300 -18.67 11.43 -1.55
N ARG A 301 -17.93 10.32 -1.63
CA ARG A 301 -16.77 10.18 -2.50
C ARG A 301 -16.59 8.73 -2.90
N PHE A 302 -16.28 8.48 -4.16
CA PHE A 302 -16.10 7.12 -4.72
C PHE A 302 -17.29 6.18 -4.44
N GLY A 303 -18.51 6.71 -4.49
CA GLY A 303 -19.75 5.94 -4.30
C GLY A 303 -20.07 5.57 -2.85
N LYS A 304 -19.33 6.07 -1.86
CA LYS A 304 -19.63 5.89 -0.44
C LYS A 304 -20.22 7.15 0.17
N ASN A 305 -21.23 6.98 1.02
CA ASN A 305 -21.87 8.05 1.77
C ASN A 305 -21.34 8.09 3.22
N MET A 306 -21.08 9.29 3.71
CA MET A 306 -20.53 9.51 5.05
C MET A 306 -21.26 10.65 5.76
N VAL A 307 -21.56 10.44 7.04
CA VAL A 307 -21.99 11.51 7.95
C VAL A 307 -20.79 12.12 8.65
N ILE A 308 -20.82 13.44 8.82
CA ILE A 308 -19.81 14.17 9.59
C ILE A 308 -20.49 14.92 10.74
N GLN A 309 -19.95 14.75 11.95
CA GLN A 309 -20.22 15.63 13.09
C GLN A 309 -19.03 16.56 13.30
N ALA A 310 -19.26 17.85 13.22
CA ALA A 310 -18.32 18.91 13.49
C ALA A 310 -18.38 19.36 14.96
N LYS A 311 -17.22 19.64 15.57
CA LYS A 311 -17.10 20.23 16.92
C LYS A 311 -15.98 21.27 16.95
N ASN A 312 -16.33 22.56 17.02
CA ASN A 312 -15.35 23.64 17.25
C ASN A 312 -15.29 24.03 18.73
N TYR A 313 -14.38 23.44 19.48
CA TYR A 313 -14.36 23.46 20.95
C TYR A 313 -13.01 23.96 21.48
N THR A 314 -13.04 24.62 22.65
CA THR A 314 -11.81 25.04 23.35
C THR A 314 -11.17 23.93 24.18
N GLY A 315 -11.91 22.86 24.47
CA GLY A 315 -11.46 21.72 25.26
C GLY A 315 -11.46 20.40 24.48
N ALA A 316 -11.08 19.31 25.14
CA ALA A 316 -11.04 18.00 24.51
C ALA A 316 -12.45 17.46 24.20
N VAL A 317 -12.60 16.79 23.05
CA VAL A 317 -13.88 16.21 22.61
C VAL A 317 -14.09 14.83 23.24
N GLY A 318 -15.26 14.65 23.86
CA GLY A 318 -15.65 13.43 24.57
C GLY A 318 -16.53 12.47 23.76
N ASN A 319 -16.94 11.36 24.40
CA ASN A 319 -17.71 10.28 23.78
C ASN A 319 -19.03 10.74 23.12
N ALA A 320 -19.65 11.82 23.62
CA ALA A 320 -20.93 12.30 23.12
C ALA A 320 -20.90 12.60 21.61
N ALA A 321 -19.82 13.20 21.09
CA ALA A 321 -19.69 13.49 19.67
C ALA A 321 -19.61 12.20 18.82
N VAL A 322 -18.91 11.18 19.34
CA VAL A 322 -18.81 9.87 18.69
C VAL A 322 -20.16 9.16 18.69
N GLN A 323 -20.89 9.20 19.80
CA GLN A 323 -22.23 8.61 19.92
C GLN A 323 -23.24 9.27 18.97
N GLN A 324 -23.16 10.60 18.81
CA GLN A 324 -23.95 11.36 17.84
C GLN A 324 -23.69 10.88 16.41
N ALA A 325 -22.41 10.79 15.99
CA ALA A 325 -22.04 10.32 14.67
C ALA A 325 -22.48 8.87 14.39
N ILE A 326 -22.40 7.98 15.39
CA ILE A 326 -22.91 6.59 15.29
C ILE A 326 -24.42 6.59 15.06
N SER A 327 -25.15 7.39 15.85
CA SER A 327 -26.61 7.48 15.77
C SER A 327 -27.05 8.03 14.41
N ALA A 328 -26.38 9.07 13.93
CA ALA A 328 -26.64 9.65 12.62
C ALA A 328 -26.36 8.67 11.49
N LYS A 329 -25.22 7.97 11.51
CA LYS A 329 -24.88 6.96 10.51
C LYS A 329 -25.98 5.91 10.39
N ALA A 330 -26.47 5.40 11.52
CA ALA A 330 -27.52 4.40 11.57
C ALA A 330 -28.87 4.96 11.07
N PHE A 331 -29.23 6.17 11.50
CA PHE A 331 -30.50 6.80 11.14
C PHE A 331 -30.60 7.11 9.64
N TYR A 332 -29.52 7.61 9.04
CA TYR A 332 -29.47 8.00 7.63
C TYR A 332 -28.98 6.89 6.68
N GLY A 333 -28.54 5.75 7.21
CA GLY A 333 -28.08 4.63 6.39
C GLY A 333 -26.77 4.90 5.64
N CYS A 334 -25.86 5.66 6.23
CA CYS A 334 -24.56 5.96 5.62
C CYS A 334 -23.53 4.84 5.86
N ASP A 335 -22.56 4.72 4.95
CA ASP A 335 -21.51 3.70 4.99
C ASP A 335 -20.49 3.99 6.08
N GLU A 336 -20.15 5.28 6.25
CA GLU A 336 -19.10 5.75 7.15
C GLU A 336 -19.58 6.90 8.05
N ALA A 337 -18.88 7.10 9.17
CA ALA A 337 -19.10 8.22 10.08
C ALA A 337 -17.76 8.86 10.42
N MET A 338 -17.76 10.19 10.54
CA MET A 338 -16.60 10.99 10.90
C MET A 338 -16.96 12.00 11.98
N VAL A 339 -16.04 12.25 12.90
CA VAL A 339 -16.06 13.41 13.78
C VAL A 339 -14.87 14.29 13.41
N VAL A 340 -15.11 15.59 13.24
CA VAL A 340 -14.08 16.59 12.92
C VAL A 340 -14.06 17.65 14.01
N THR A 341 -12.87 18.00 14.49
CA THR A 341 -12.70 19.05 15.50
C THR A 341 -11.41 19.83 15.29
N ASN A 342 -11.40 21.10 15.70
CA ASN A 342 -10.19 21.93 15.81
C ASN A 342 -9.32 21.59 17.05
N SER A 343 -9.81 20.70 17.91
CA SER A 343 -9.20 20.31 19.18
C SER A 343 -8.73 18.84 19.14
N TYR A 344 -8.57 18.21 20.31
CA TYR A 344 -8.15 16.82 20.45
C TYR A 344 -9.22 15.98 21.15
N TYR A 345 -9.21 14.67 20.91
CA TYR A 345 -10.14 13.73 21.55
C TYR A 345 -9.61 13.20 22.88
N THR A 346 -10.52 12.98 23.82
CA THR A 346 -10.25 12.20 25.04
C THR A 346 -9.89 10.75 24.70
N LYS A 347 -9.14 10.08 25.59
CA LYS A 347 -8.76 8.67 25.40
C LYS A 347 -9.97 7.76 25.20
N SER A 348 -11.02 7.95 26.02
CA SER A 348 -12.26 7.18 25.91
C SER A 348 -12.98 7.39 24.58
N ALA A 349 -12.93 8.60 24.01
CA ALA A 349 -13.55 8.88 22.72
C ALA A 349 -12.80 8.18 21.59
N LYS A 350 -11.46 8.16 21.64
CA LYS A 350 -10.61 7.40 20.70
C LYS A 350 -10.90 5.90 20.76
N GLU A 351 -11.01 5.34 21.97
CA GLU A 351 -11.36 3.92 22.18
C GLU A 351 -12.74 3.60 21.60
N LEU A 352 -13.77 4.38 21.92
CA LEU A 352 -15.13 4.19 21.41
C LEU A 352 -15.18 4.30 19.88
N ALA A 353 -14.53 5.30 19.29
CA ALA A 353 -14.52 5.51 17.85
C ALA A 353 -13.85 4.34 17.12
N THR A 354 -12.76 3.81 17.67
CA THR A 354 -12.07 2.64 17.13
C THR A 354 -12.98 1.42 17.12
N THR A 355 -13.68 1.15 18.22
CA THR A 355 -14.62 0.02 18.31
C THR A 355 -15.82 0.18 17.38
N ALA A 356 -16.35 1.40 17.24
CA ALA A 356 -17.54 1.68 16.44
C ALA A 356 -17.25 1.97 14.96
N GLY A 357 -15.98 2.00 14.54
CA GLY A 357 -15.59 2.32 13.17
C GLY A 357 -15.90 3.77 12.77
N VAL A 358 -15.78 4.71 13.71
CA VAL A 358 -15.94 6.16 13.46
C VAL A 358 -14.57 6.77 13.22
N ARG A 359 -14.41 7.52 12.12
CA ARG A 359 -13.18 8.23 11.81
C ARG A 359 -13.07 9.49 12.68
N LEU A 360 -11.91 9.70 13.29
CA LEU A 360 -11.63 10.90 14.07
C LEU A 360 -10.62 11.77 13.34
N ILE A 361 -11.01 13.01 13.07
CA ILE A 361 -10.13 14.08 12.60
C ILE A 361 -9.98 15.07 13.74
N ASP A 362 -8.81 15.08 14.38
CA ASP A 362 -8.43 16.05 15.40
C ASP A 362 -7.66 17.21 14.75
N ARG A 363 -7.12 18.12 15.57
CA ARG A 363 -6.40 19.31 15.12
C ARG A 363 -5.31 19.03 14.08
N GLU A 364 -4.49 18.00 14.30
CA GLU A 364 -3.41 17.65 13.38
C GLU A 364 -3.97 17.12 12.06
N GLY A 365 -4.99 16.25 12.15
CA GLY A 365 -5.71 15.81 10.96
C GLY A 365 -6.32 16.98 10.20
N LEU A 366 -7.02 17.89 10.88
CA LEU A 366 -7.64 19.06 10.27
C LEU A 366 -6.61 19.99 9.63
N GLN A 367 -5.42 20.14 10.21
CA GLN A 367 -4.33 20.89 9.58
C GLN A 367 -3.94 20.29 8.22
N SER A 368 -3.86 18.96 8.09
CA SER A 368 -3.60 18.33 6.79
C SER A 368 -4.70 18.64 5.76
N TYR A 369 -5.97 18.64 6.18
CA TYR A 369 -7.07 19.07 5.30
C TYR A 369 -6.97 20.55 4.90
N LEU A 370 -6.53 21.42 5.81
CA LEU A 370 -6.28 22.84 5.51
C LEU A 370 -5.13 23.02 4.53
N ASP A 371 -4.07 22.23 4.65
CA ASP A 371 -2.91 22.29 3.75
C ASP A 371 -3.33 21.90 2.32
N ASP A 372 -4.08 20.79 2.18
CA ASP A 372 -4.66 20.37 0.91
C ASP A 372 -5.63 21.43 0.33
N TYR A 373 -6.47 22.02 1.18
CA TYR A 373 -7.40 23.08 0.80
C TYR A 373 -6.68 24.34 0.29
N ASN A 374 -5.70 24.83 1.05
CA ASN A 374 -4.91 26.01 0.68
C ASN A 374 -4.12 25.75 -0.61
N GLN A 375 -3.59 24.55 -0.80
CA GLN A 375 -2.94 24.17 -2.05
C GLN A 375 -3.91 24.24 -3.23
N LYS A 376 -5.14 23.74 -3.06
CA LYS A 376 -6.15 23.81 -4.12
C LYS A 376 -6.60 25.23 -4.43
N LEU A 377 -6.71 26.10 -3.43
CA LEU A 377 -7.01 27.53 -3.65
C LEU A 377 -5.95 28.22 -4.51
N ILE A 378 -4.67 27.85 -4.31
CA ILE A 378 -3.55 28.37 -5.13
C ILE A 378 -3.69 27.89 -6.58
N GLU A 379 -4.02 26.61 -6.80
CA GLU A 379 -4.25 26.06 -8.15
C GLU A 379 -5.45 26.71 -8.86
N VAL A 380 -6.56 26.93 -8.16
CA VAL A 380 -7.74 27.60 -8.73
C VAL A 380 -7.42 29.04 -9.12
N PHE A 381 -6.69 29.77 -8.27
CA PHE A 381 -6.27 31.14 -8.58
C PHE A 381 -5.36 31.20 -9.81
N GLN A 382 -4.46 30.22 -9.98
CA GLN A 382 -3.66 30.11 -11.19
C GLN A 382 -4.55 29.97 -12.44
N ALA A 383 -5.55 29.08 -12.40
CA ALA A 383 -6.47 28.89 -13.53
C ALA A 383 -7.30 30.15 -13.84
N GLU A 384 -7.79 30.86 -12.82
CA GLU A 384 -8.52 32.13 -12.98
C GLU A 384 -7.64 33.22 -13.62
N ALA A 385 -6.39 33.35 -13.18
CA ALA A 385 -5.45 34.35 -13.72
C ALA A 385 -5.05 34.04 -15.17
N GLU A 386 -4.88 32.76 -15.52
CA GLU A 386 -4.61 32.33 -16.90
C GLU A 386 -5.79 32.62 -17.84
N GLU A 387 -7.04 32.45 -17.37
CA GLU A 387 -8.25 32.78 -18.14
C GLU A 387 -8.40 34.30 -18.34
N GLU A 388 -8.15 35.12 -17.31
CA GLU A 388 -8.20 36.59 -17.43
C GLU A 388 -7.13 37.15 -18.40
N HIS A 389 -5.98 36.48 -18.53
CA HIS A 389 -4.94 36.86 -19.49
C HIS A 389 -5.18 36.36 -20.92
N ALA A 390 -6.07 35.39 -21.10
CA ALA A 390 -6.44 34.82 -22.40
C ALA A 390 -7.60 35.55 -23.10
N VAL A 391 -8.30 36.44 -22.37
CA VAL A 391 -9.40 37.31 -22.86
C VAL A 391 -8.87 38.70 -23.17
#